data_AF-A0A8J6QPB0-F1
#
_entry.id   AF-A0A8J6QPB0-F1
#
_cell.length_a   1.000
_cell.length_b   1.000
_cell.length_c   1.000
_cell.angle_alpha   90.00
_cell.angle_beta   90.00
_cell.angle_gamma   90.00
#
_symmetry.space_group_name_H-M   'P 1'
#
loop_
_entity.id
_entity.type
_entity.pdbx_description
1 polymer ?
#
loop_
_entity_poly.entity_id
_entity_poly.type
_entity_poly.pdbx_seq_one_letter_code
_entity_poly.pdbx_strand_id
1 'polypeptide(L)' 'MIPLALLALAAYLLYIGIRDNSLVDLALGLLGLLSAGGMFYAAITGHSLFERIEQLFAKYKSGA' A
#
# COMPACT_ATOMS: atom_id res chain seq x y z
N MET A 1 -7.99 1.45 14.33
CA MET A 1 -8.75 2.60 13.79
C MET A 1 -7.94 3.42 12.78
N ILE A 2 -6.66 3.70 13.02
CA ILE A 2 -5.76 4.49 12.14
C ILE A 2 -5.64 3.95 10.68
N PRO A 3 -5.52 2.63 10.42
CA PRO A 3 -5.31 2.13 9.05
C PRO A 3 -6.52 2.35 8.13
N LEU A 4 -7.73 2.28 8.71
CA LEU A 4 -8.98 2.41 7.95
C LEU A 4 -9.19 3.86 7.49
N ALA A 5 -8.85 4.83 8.33
CA ALA A 5 -8.93 6.25 8.00
C ALA A 5 -7.94 6.62 6.89
N LEU A 6 -6.72 6.07 6.94
CA LEU A 6 -5.71 6.26 5.89
C LEU A 6 -6.14 5.64 4.56
N LEU A 7 -6.77 4.46 4.59
CA LEU A 7 -7.31 3.80 3.41
C LEU A 7 -8.43 4.63 2.76
N ALA A 8 -9.34 5.16 3.57
CA ALA A 8 -10.43 6.02 3.10
C ALA A 8 -9.92 7.32 2.47
N LEU A 9 -8.90 7.95 3.10
CA LEU A 9 -8.25 9.14 2.56
C LEU A 9 -7.53 8.85 1.23
N ALA A 10 -6.80 7.73 1.15
CA ALA A 10 -6.13 7.32 -0.08
C ALA A 10 -7.12 7.06 -1.23
N ALA A 11 -8.24 6.37 -0.95
CA ALA A 11 -9.30 6.15 -1.92
C ALA A 11 -9.94 7.47 -2.40
N TYR A 12 -10.11 8.43 -1.48
CA TYR A 12 -10.63 9.75 -1.81
C TYR A 12 -9.67 10.55 -2.70
N LEU A 13 -8.36 10.53 -2.41
CA LEU A 13 -7.34 11.16 -3.25
C LEU A 13 -7.22 10.52 -4.64
N LEU A 14 -7.37 9.18 -4.74
CA LEU A 14 -7.46 8.49 -6.02
C LEU A 14 -8.67 8.96 -6.84
N TYR A 15 -9.83 9.08 -6.18
CA TYR A 15 -11.05 9.57 -6.83
C TYR A 15 -10.88 11.01 -7.36
N ILE A 16 -10.31 11.91 -6.55
CA ILE A 16 -10.01 13.29 -6.97
C ILE A 16 -8.99 13.30 -8.11
N GLY A 17 -7.89 12.54 -7.98
CA GLY A 17 -6.85 12.47 -9.00
C GLY A 17 -7.37 11.98 -10.36
N ILE A 18 -8.27 11.00 -10.37
CA ILE A 18 -8.93 10.52 -11.59
C ILE A 18 -9.91 11.56 -12.12
N ARG A 19 -10.72 12.18 -11.25
CA ARG A 19 -11.74 13.17 -11.64
C ARG A 19 -11.12 14.43 -12.25
N ASP A 20 -10.05 14.93 -11.64
CA ASP A 20 -9.42 16.20 -12.00
C ASP A 20 -8.20 16.01 -12.93
N ASN A 21 -7.94 14.77 -13.41
CA ASN A 21 -6.76 14.40 -14.19
C ASN A 21 -5.42 14.86 -13.54
N SER A 22 -5.40 14.94 -12.22
CA SER A 22 -4.22 15.35 -11.45
C SER A 22 -3.34 14.14 -11.19
N LEU A 23 -2.21 14.06 -11.89
CA LEU A 23 -1.21 13.02 -11.68
C LEU A 23 -0.67 12.97 -10.24
N VAL A 24 -0.61 14.13 -9.58
CA VAL A 24 -0.08 14.26 -8.21
C VAL A 24 -1.03 13.63 -7.19
N ASP A 25 -2.33 13.93 -7.27
CA ASP A 25 -3.34 13.36 -6.37
C ASP A 25 -3.52 11.86 -6.59
N LEU A 26 -3.37 11.41 -7.83
CA LEU A 26 -3.40 10.00 -8.20
C LEU A 26 -2.18 9.25 -7.63
N ALA A 27 -0.99 9.85 -7.69
CA ALA A 27 0.22 9.31 -7.09
C ALA A 27 0.15 9.28 -5.54
N LEU A 28 -0.33 10.36 -4.91
CA LEU A 28 -0.55 10.42 -3.47
C LEU A 28 -1.57 9.39 -2.99
N GLY A 29 -2.66 9.23 -3.74
CA GLY A 29 -3.67 8.22 -3.48
C GLY A 29 -3.12 6.79 -3.61
N LEU A 30 -2.32 6.50 -4.65
CA LEU A 30 -1.68 5.18 -4.82
C LEU A 30 -0.68 4.87 -3.70
N LEU A 31 0.16 5.84 -3.33
CA LEU A 31 1.13 5.69 -2.23
C LEU A 31 0.42 5.47 -0.90
N GLY A 32 -0.62 6.26 -0.61
CA GLY A 32 -1.45 6.10 0.57
C GLY A 32 -2.13 4.72 0.62
N LEU A 33 -2.62 4.22 -0.52
CA LEU A 33 -3.26 2.91 -0.61
C LEU A 33 -2.27 1.78 -0.33
N LEU A 34 -1.05 1.86 -0.87
CA LEU A 34 0.03 0.89 -0.63
C LEU A 34 0.46 0.89 0.84
N SER A 35 0.66 2.06 1.43
CA SER A 35 1.06 2.16 2.85
C SER A 35 -0.05 1.70 3.79
N ALA A 36 -1.30 2.12 3.58
CA ALA A 36 -2.44 1.71 4.40
C ALA A 36 -2.74 0.22 4.24
N GLY A 37 -2.69 -0.30 3.01
CA GLY A 37 -2.81 -1.73 2.72
C GLY A 37 -1.70 -2.54 3.39
N GLY A 38 -0.47 -2.01 3.41
CA GLY A 38 0.66 -2.66 4.08
C GLY A 38 0.53 -2.72 5.60
N MET A 39 0.07 -1.64 6.23
CA MET A 39 -0.24 -1.61 7.66
C MET A 39 -1.41 -2.54 8.01
N PHE A 40 -2.44 -2.58 7.17
CA PHE A 40 -3.60 -3.46 7.38
C PHE A 40 -3.21 -4.94 7.25
N TYR A 41 -2.40 -5.29 6.26
CA TYR A 41 -1.85 -6.63 6.09
C TYR A 41 -0.99 -7.06 7.30
N ALA A 42 -0.10 -6.17 7.76
CA ALA A 42 0.72 -6.43 8.95
C ALA A 42 -0.14 -6.59 10.22
N ALA A 43 -1.20 -5.80 10.35
CA ALA A 43 -2.14 -5.90 11.47
C ALA A 43 -2.92 -7.23 11.47
N ILE A 44 -3.22 -7.80 10.30
CA ILE A 44 -3.93 -9.08 10.17
C ILE A 44 -3.00 -10.27 10.35
N THR A 45 -1.83 -10.24 9.73
CA THR A 45 -0.94 -11.41 9.67
C THR A 45 0.11 -11.44 10.76
N GLY A 46 0.33 -10.33 11.48
CA GLY A 46 1.37 -10.19 12.50
C GLY A 46 2.79 -10.14 11.94
N HIS A 47 2.97 -10.34 10.63
CA HIS A 47 4.24 -10.28 9.92
C HIS A 47 4.35 -8.98 9.13
N SER A 48 5.53 -8.37 9.13
CA SER A 48 5.74 -7.19 8.30
C SER A 48 5.70 -7.57 6.82
N LEU A 49 5.13 -6.70 5.99
CA LEU A 49 5.11 -6.90 4.54
C LEU A 49 6.54 -6.98 3.98
N PHE A 50 7.48 -6.32 4.67
CA PHE A 50 8.91 -6.35 4.37
C PHE A 50 9.52 -7.74 4.54
N GLU A 51 9.25 -8.44 5.65
CA GLU A 51 9.71 -9.84 5.86
C GLU A 51 9.21 -10.79 4.77
N ARG A 52 7.97 -10.59 4.31
CA ARG A 52 7.39 -11.45 3.27
C ARG A 52 7.98 -11.17 1.88
N ILE A 53 8.26 -9.90 1.59
CA ILE A 53 8.99 -9.48 0.39
C ILE A 53 10.42 -10.03 0.45
N GLU A 54 11.10 -9.92 1.58
CA GLU A 54 12.46 -10.43 1.76
C GLU A 54 12.53 -11.96 1.60
N GLN A 55 11.55 -12.70 2.15
CA GLN A 55 11.42 -14.13 1.90
C GLN A 55 11.14 -14.47 0.43
N LEU A 56 10.31 -13.68 -0.26
CA LEU A 56 10.05 -13.83 -1.69
C LEU A 56 11.32 -13.58 -2.52
N PHE A 57 12.06 -12.52 -2.21
CA PHE A 57 13.35 -12.20 -2.85
C PHE A 57 14.41 -13.24 -2.54
N ALA A 58 14.50 -13.72 -1.30
CA ALA A 58 15.42 -14.80 -0.92
C ALA A 58 15.08 -16.09 -1.67
N LYS A 59 13.79 -16.42 -1.81
CA LYS A 59 13.31 -17.58 -2.58
C LYS A 59 13.56 -17.44 -4.09
N TYR A 60 13.45 -16.22 -4.63
CA TYR A 60 13.79 -15.94 -6.03
C TYR A 60 15.32 -15.97 -6.28
N LYS A 61 16.11 -15.50 -5.31
CA LYS A 61 17.57 -15.48 -5.35
C LYS A 61 18.19 -16.86 -5.12
N SER A 62 17.53 -17.74 -4.37
CA SER A 62 17.97 -19.14 -4.16
C SER A 62 17.49 -20.10 -5.26
N GLY A 63 16.91 -19.58 -6.34
CA GLY A 63 16.27 -20.34 -7.42
C GLY A 63 16.83 -20.09 -8.82
N ALA A 64 18.10 -19.68 -8.94
CA ALA A 64 18.90 -19.72 -10.17
C ALA A 64 20.39 -19.92 -9.84
#